data_AF-A0A397EP21-F1
#
_entry.id   AF-A0A397EP21-F1
#
_cell.length_a   1.000
_cell.length_b   1.000
_cell.length_c   1.000
_cell.angle_alpha   90.00
_cell.angle_beta   90.00
_cell.angle_gamma   90.00
#
_symmetry.space_group_name_H-M   'P 1'
#
loop_
_entity.id
_entity.type
_entity.pdbx_description
1 polymer ?
#
loop_
_entity_poly.entity_id
_entity_poly.type
_entity_poly.pdbx_seq_one_letter_code
_entity_poly.pdbx_strand_id
1 'polypeptide(L)'
;AHPWLQGVHVHVGSQGCALDLLVAGAKRAVEFAALVNTHVGRDQVRVVDIGGGLPTVYDGVSDLTYEAYAVQLRAHVPAVFSSALSVVTEFGRSVFVKAGITLTKVESVKRWDGQNIAVVHVGANQFLRTAYLPHQWPHVFSVFDATGALKSGPLVRQDIAGPLCFSGDFLAKQVLLPQIHAGDYIVIHDTGGYTVSMYSKYNSRPSTAIYGYDDQLGLTPFKEQETVDQVLAFWGP
;
A
#
# COMPACT_ATOMS: atom_id res chain seq x y z
N ALA A 1 -17.35 36.06 -13.39
CA ALA A 1 -17.18 34.66 -13.84
C ALA A 1 -15.80 34.17 -13.41
N HIS A 2 -15.66 32.91 -12.99
CA HIS A 2 -14.40 32.30 -12.53
C HIS A 2 -13.83 31.38 -13.61
N PRO A 3 -13.13 31.92 -14.64
CA PRO A 3 -12.66 31.12 -15.79
C PRO A 3 -11.65 30.03 -15.43
N TRP A 4 -11.04 30.14 -14.25
CA TRP A 4 -10.08 29.17 -13.71
C TRP A 4 -10.76 27.89 -13.15
N LEU A 5 -12.07 27.89 -12.93
CA LEU A 5 -12.79 26.71 -12.41
C LEU A 5 -13.11 25.74 -13.56
N GLN A 6 -12.13 24.91 -13.94
CA GLN A 6 -12.22 24.05 -15.13
C GLN A 6 -12.32 22.55 -14.82
N GLY A 7 -12.31 22.17 -13.54
CA GLY A 7 -12.23 20.78 -13.10
C GLY A 7 -13.37 20.38 -12.17
N VAL A 8 -13.78 19.11 -12.28
CA VAL A 8 -14.60 18.41 -11.29
C VAL A 8 -13.83 17.19 -10.85
N HIS A 9 -13.77 16.95 -9.54
CA HIS A 9 -13.12 15.77 -8.95
C HIS A 9 -14.12 14.96 -8.15
N VAL A 10 -14.01 13.64 -8.23
CA VAL A 10 -14.72 12.70 -7.37
C VAL A 10 -13.76 11.62 -6.88
N HIS A 11 -13.81 11.33 -5.59
CA HIS A 11 -13.17 10.16 -5.00
C HIS A 11 -14.21 9.34 -4.24
N VAL A 12 -14.55 8.17 -4.76
CA VAL A 12 -15.64 7.33 -4.22
C VAL A 12 -15.17 6.48 -3.03
N GLY A 13 -13.90 6.07 -3.01
CA GLY A 13 -13.35 5.28 -1.92
C GLY A 13 -12.02 4.60 -2.24
N SER A 14 -11.61 3.72 -1.33
CA SER A 14 -10.36 2.95 -1.42
C SER A 14 -10.67 1.45 -1.46
N GLN A 15 -9.73 0.62 -0.98
CA GLN A 15 -9.82 -0.83 -0.94
C GLN A 15 -11.21 -1.34 -0.53
N GLY A 16 -11.76 -2.29 -1.29
CA GLY A 16 -13.10 -2.85 -1.07
C GLY A 16 -14.22 -2.09 -1.78
N CYS A 17 -13.92 -1.00 -2.47
CA CYS A 17 -14.89 -0.32 -3.34
C CYS A 17 -15.19 -1.20 -4.57
N ALA A 18 -16.47 -1.51 -4.77
CA ALA A 18 -16.93 -2.26 -5.94
C ALA A 18 -16.81 -1.41 -7.22
N LEU A 19 -16.59 -2.09 -8.35
CA LEU A 19 -16.30 -1.43 -9.62
C LEU A 19 -17.47 -0.56 -10.11
N ASP A 20 -18.70 -1.00 -9.87
CA ASP A 20 -19.93 -0.28 -10.19
C ASP A 20 -20.03 1.06 -9.44
N LEU A 21 -19.55 1.12 -8.19
CA LEU A 21 -19.48 2.37 -7.43
C LEU A 21 -18.47 3.36 -8.02
N LEU A 22 -17.30 2.88 -8.45
CA LEU A 22 -16.31 3.73 -9.14
C LEU A 22 -16.89 4.30 -10.44
N VAL A 23 -17.60 3.48 -11.20
CA VAL A 23 -18.27 3.89 -12.45
C VAL A 23 -19.39 4.89 -12.17
N ALA A 24 -20.19 4.66 -11.12
CA ALA A 24 -21.26 5.58 -10.72
C ALA A 24 -20.71 6.95 -10.30
N GLY A 25 -19.58 6.98 -9.59
CA GLY A 25 -18.87 8.23 -9.25
C GLY A 25 -18.41 9.00 -10.50
N ALA A 26 -17.72 8.31 -11.41
CA ALA A 26 -17.29 8.89 -12.69
C ALA A 26 -18.48 9.45 -13.48
N LYS A 27 -19.58 8.69 -13.55
CA LYS A 27 -20.83 9.13 -14.19
C LYS A 27 -21.35 10.42 -13.58
N ARG A 28 -21.38 10.50 -12.24
CA ARG A 28 -21.88 11.68 -11.53
C ARG A 28 -21.02 12.92 -11.78
N ALA A 29 -19.70 12.75 -11.83
CA ALA A 29 -18.78 13.85 -12.14
C ALA A 29 -18.95 14.37 -13.57
N VAL A 30 -19.11 13.47 -14.55
CA VAL A 30 -19.39 13.83 -15.95
C VAL A 30 -20.74 14.54 -16.10
N GLU A 31 -21.80 14.01 -15.47
CA GLU A 31 -23.13 14.63 -15.50
C GLU A 31 -23.10 16.05 -14.89
N PHE A 32 -22.36 16.22 -13.80
CA PHE A 32 -22.19 17.53 -13.17
C PHE A 32 -21.40 18.50 -14.06
N ALA A 33 -20.32 18.05 -14.70
CA ALA A 33 -19.57 18.84 -15.67
C ALA A 33 -20.46 19.32 -16.84
N ALA A 34 -21.28 18.42 -17.40
CA ALA A 34 -22.21 18.74 -18.47
C ALA A 34 -23.29 19.74 -18.03
N LEU A 35 -23.81 19.60 -16.81
CA LEU A 35 -24.78 20.53 -16.21
C LEU A 35 -24.20 21.94 -16.11
N VAL A 36 -22.96 22.07 -15.59
CA VAL A 36 -22.26 23.36 -15.48
C VAL A 36 -22.04 23.99 -16.86
N ASN A 37 -21.54 23.22 -17.82
CA ASN A 37 -21.28 23.73 -19.18
C ASN A 37 -22.55 24.21 -19.88
N THR A 38 -23.66 23.46 -19.71
CA THR A 38 -24.97 23.83 -20.26
C THR A 38 -25.48 25.12 -19.63
N HIS A 39 -25.40 25.24 -18.31
CA HIS A 39 -25.88 26.42 -17.59
C HIS A 39 -25.08 27.69 -17.92
N VAL A 40 -23.76 27.56 -18.08
CA VAL A 40 -22.88 28.69 -18.41
C VAL A 40 -22.85 28.99 -19.91
N GLY A 41 -23.35 28.07 -20.76
CA GLY A 41 -23.43 28.25 -22.22
C GLY A 41 -22.07 28.16 -22.93
N ARG A 42 -21.06 27.55 -22.31
CA ARG A 42 -19.72 27.33 -22.87
C ARG A 42 -19.02 26.17 -22.18
N ASP A 43 -17.93 25.69 -22.77
CA ASP A 43 -17.05 24.67 -22.19
C ASP A 43 -16.20 25.24 -21.04
N GLN A 44 -16.82 25.37 -19.87
CA GLN A 44 -16.20 25.84 -18.62
C GLN A 44 -15.42 24.70 -17.94
N VAL A 45 -16.06 23.57 -17.68
CA VAL A 45 -15.47 22.35 -17.14
C VAL A 45 -14.93 21.51 -18.28
N ARG A 46 -13.63 21.28 -18.29
CA ARG A 46 -12.90 20.53 -19.32
C ARG A 46 -12.12 19.37 -18.74
N VAL A 47 -11.95 19.33 -17.42
CA VAL A 47 -11.24 18.27 -16.71
C VAL A 47 -12.22 17.53 -15.80
N VAL A 48 -12.23 16.21 -15.88
CA VAL A 48 -12.94 15.36 -14.93
C VAL A 48 -11.94 14.39 -14.32
N ASP A 49 -11.65 14.58 -13.04
CA ASP A 49 -10.85 13.65 -12.26
C ASP A 49 -11.79 12.63 -11.61
N ILE A 50 -11.67 11.37 -12.05
CA ILE A 50 -12.51 10.25 -11.58
C ILE A 50 -11.88 9.53 -10.39
N GLY A 51 -10.79 10.07 -9.84
CA GLY A 51 -10.11 9.59 -8.66
C GLY A 51 -9.37 8.28 -8.89
N GLY A 52 -8.97 7.67 -7.79
CA GLY A 52 -8.34 6.34 -7.75
C GLY A 52 -9.29 5.27 -7.22
N GLY A 53 -8.77 4.44 -6.33
CA GLY A 53 -9.60 3.49 -5.58
C GLY A 53 -9.78 2.13 -6.22
N LEU A 54 -9.15 1.84 -7.37
CA LEU A 54 -9.11 0.48 -7.91
C LEU A 54 -8.52 -0.47 -6.85
N PRO A 55 -9.26 -1.50 -6.39
CA PRO A 55 -8.76 -2.40 -5.37
C PRO A 55 -7.59 -3.25 -5.89
N THR A 56 -6.76 -3.74 -4.97
CA THR A 56 -5.79 -4.81 -5.23
C THR A 56 -5.87 -5.83 -4.11
N VAL A 57 -5.41 -7.05 -4.37
CA VAL A 57 -5.23 -8.07 -3.33
C VAL A 57 -3.79 -8.02 -2.81
N TYR A 58 -3.63 -8.38 -1.53
CA TYR A 58 -2.32 -8.54 -0.87
C TYR A 58 -1.85 -10.01 -0.89
N ASP A 59 -2.67 -10.89 -1.47
CA ASP A 59 -2.46 -12.31 -1.68
C ASP A 59 -2.79 -12.68 -3.14
N GLY A 60 -1.75 -12.74 -3.99
CA GLY A 60 -1.92 -13.15 -5.38
C GLY A 60 -2.28 -11.99 -6.32
N VAL A 61 -3.17 -12.25 -7.29
CA VAL A 61 -3.52 -11.32 -8.38
C VAL A 61 -5.00 -10.94 -8.27
N SER A 62 -5.31 -9.66 -8.43
CA SER A 62 -6.69 -9.18 -8.36
C SER A 62 -7.38 -9.36 -9.71
N ASP A 63 -8.61 -9.86 -9.69
CA ASP A 63 -9.48 -9.91 -10.87
C ASP A 63 -9.99 -8.52 -11.30
N LEU A 64 -9.83 -7.50 -10.43
CA LEU A 64 -10.20 -6.11 -10.72
C LEU A 64 -9.04 -5.39 -11.41
N THR A 65 -8.99 -5.52 -12.74
CA THR A 65 -7.95 -4.93 -13.58
C THR A 65 -8.32 -3.53 -14.07
N TYR A 66 -7.31 -2.76 -14.49
CA TYR A 66 -7.53 -1.47 -15.17
C TYR A 66 -8.34 -1.64 -16.46
N GLU A 67 -8.15 -2.76 -17.17
CA GLU A 67 -8.91 -3.08 -18.37
C GLU A 67 -10.39 -3.33 -18.04
N ALA A 68 -10.68 -4.11 -17.00
CA ALA A 68 -12.05 -4.34 -16.55
C ALA A 68 -12.74 -3.01 -16.18
N TYR A 69 -12.03 -2.11 -15.50
CA TYR A 69 -12.56 -0.78 -15.19
C TYR A 69 -12.83 0.05 -16.45
N ALA A 70 -11.88 0.06 -17.39
CA ALA A 70 -12.05 0.77 -18.66
C ALA A 70 -13.22 0.23 -19.48
N VAL A 71 -13.44 -1.08 -19.51
CA VAL A 71 -14.61 -1.71 -20.18
C VAL A 71 -15.92 -1.19 -19.57
N GLN A 72 -16.03 -1.15 -18.24
CA GLN A 72 -17.24 -0.63 -17.58
C GLN A 72 -17.45 0.86 -17.83
N LEU A 73 -16.37 1.66 -17.80
CA LEU A 73 -16.45 3.08 -18.12
C LEU A 73 -16.91 3.31 -19.57
N ARG A 74 -16.43 2.51 -20.54
CA ARG A 74 -16.88 2.63 -21.95
C ARG A 74 -18.37 2.32 -22.09
N ALA A 75 -18.85 1.31 -21.38
CA ALA A 75 -20.25 0.89 -21.43
C ALA A 75 -21.20 1.91 -20.79
N HIS A 76 -20.78 2.53 -19.67
CA HIS A 76 -21.70 3.30 -18.83
C HIS A 76 -21.43 4.81 -18.80
N VAL A 77 -20.23 5.25 -19.14
CA VAL A 77 -19.80 6.66 -19.11
C VAL A 77 -18.92 7.00 -20.33
N PRO A 78 -19.36 6.74 -21.57
CA PRO A 78 -18.51 6.85 -22.77
C PRO A 78 -17.88 8.23 -22.97
N ALA A 79 -18.45 9.29 -22.39
CA ALA A 79 -17.91 10.64 -22.40
C ALA A 79 -16.49 10.76 -21.82
N VAL A 80 -16.08 9.86 -20.90
CA VAL A 80 -14.71 9.84 -20.37
C VAL A 80 -13.65 9.43 -21.42
N PHE A 81 -14.08 8.90 -22.56
CA PHE A 81 -13.22 8.57 -23.71
C PHE A 81 -13.40 9.54 -24.88
N SER A 82 -14.15 10.62 -24.69
CA SER A 82 -14.33 11.65 -25.73
C SER A 82 -13.21 12.69 -25.68
N SER A 83 -12.96 13.38 -26.79
CA SER A 83 -11.99 14.49 -26.84
C SER A 83 -12.49 15.78 -26.16
N ALA A 84 -13.75 15.79 -25.68
CA ALA A 84 -14.35 16.96 -25.04
C ALA A 84 -13.89 17.14 -23.57
N LEU A 85 -13.40 16.07 -22.94
CA LEU A 85 -12.94 16.07 -21.56
C LEU A 85 -11.51 15.53 -21.47
N SER A 86 -10.68 16.17 -20.66
CA SER A 86 -9.45 15.59 -20.14
C SER A 86 -9.78 14.80 -18.88
N VAL A 87 -9.49 13.51 -18.87
CA VAL A 87 -9.81 12.63 -17.73
C VAL A 87 -8.55 12.31 -16.95
N VAL A 88 -8.65 12.41 -15.63
CA VAL A 88 -7.56 12.11 -14.68
C VAL A 88 -7.98 10.95 -13.78
N THR A 89 -7.03 10.08 -13.47
CA THR A 89 -7.15 9.04 -12.44
C THR A 89 -6.05 9.19 -11.40
N GLU A 90 -6.31 8.72 -10.18
CA GLU A 90 -5.42 8.87 -9.02
C GLU A 90 -5.05 7.50 -8.41
N PHE A 91 -4.71 6.52 -9.26
CA PHE A 91 -4.40 5.17 -8.79
C PHE A 91 -3.09 5.11 -7.99
N GLY A 92 -3.22 5.01 -6.66
CA GLY A 92 -2.09 4.76 -5.77
C GLY A 92 -1.87 3.28 -5.49
N ARG A 93 -2.73 2.70 -4.64
CA ARG A 93 -2.58 1.33 -4.12
C ARG A 93 -2.31 0.28 -5.20
N SER A 94 -3.16 0.25 -6.22
CA SER A 94 -3.12 -0.74 -7.30
C SER A 94 -1.87 -0.63 -8.18
N VAL A 95 -1.15 0.50 -8.13
CA VAL A 95 0.11 0.71 -8.84
C VAL A 95 1.28 0.30 -7.95
N PHE A 96 1.34 0.82 -6.73
CA PHE A 96 2.57 0.78 -5.93
C PHE A 96 2.71 -0.43 -5.02
N VAL A 97 1.61 -1.00 -4.52
CA VAL A 97 1.68 -2.05 -3.47
C VAL A 97 2.54 -3.23 -3.88
N LYS A 98 2.36 -3.73 -5.11
CA LYS A 98 3.07 -4.90 -5.63
C LYS A 98 4.50 -4.63 -6.08
N ALA A 99 4.89 -3.35 -6.20
CA ALA A 99 6.21 -2.96 -6.67
C ALA A 99 7.29 -3.02 -5.58
N GLY A 100 6.95 -3.41 -4.35
CA GLY A 100 7.90 -3.39 -3.24
C GLY A 100 7.66 -4.49 -2.21
N ILE A 101 8.76 -5.00 -1.66
CA ILE A 101 8.79 -5.93 -0.54
C ILE A 101 9.57 -5.31 0.63
N THR A 102 9.30 -5.78 1.84
CA THR A 102 10.09 -5.43 3.01
C THR A 102 10.81 -6.67 3.52
N LEU A 103 12.14 -6.60 3.60
CA LEU A 103 12.97 -7.65 4.18
C LEU A 103 13.30 -7.27 5.63
N THR A 104 13.13 -8.19 6.57
CA THR A 104 13.56 -8.00 7.96
C THR A 104 14.21 -9.26 8.50
N LYS A 105 15.27 -9.10 9.30
CA LYS A 105 15.83 -10.19 10.08
C LYS A 105 14.94 -10.49 11.29
N VAL A 106 14.93 -11.75 11.71
CA VAL A 106 14.35 -12.20 12.98
C VAL A 106 15.43 -12.08 14.05
N GLU A 107 15.21 -11.16 14.98
CA GLU A 107 16.15 -10.92 16.08
C GLU A 107 16.08 -12.03 17.12
N SER A 108 14.86 -12.42 17.49
CA SER A 108 14.62 -13.47 18.48
C SER A 108 13.29 -14.15 18.26
N VAL A 109 13.15 -15.36 18.78
CA VAL A 109 11.88 -16.07 18.86
C VAL A 109 11.64 -16.39 20.34
N LYS A 110 10.54 -15.88 20.88
CA LYS A 110 10.15 -16.13 22.28
C LYS A 110 8.88 -16.95 22.34
N ARG A 111 8.70 -17.69 23.43
CA ARG A 111 7.45 -18.38 23.72
C ARG A 111 6.68 -17.61 24.79
N TRP A 112 5.43 -17.25 24.49
CA TRP A 112 4.55 -16.55 25.42
C TRP A 112 3.11 -17.02 25.23
N ASP A 113 2.42 -17.31 26.33
CA ASP A 113 1.05 -17.84 26.34
C ASP A 113 0.82 -19.01 25.35
N GLY A 114 1.77 -19.96 25.34
CA GLY A 114 1.71 -21.12 24.45
C GLY A 114 2.08 -20.84 22.98
N GLN A 115 2.28 -19.59 22.59
CA GLN A 115 2.57 -19.17 21.21
C GLN A 115 4.04 -18.84 20.99
N ASN A 116 4.56 -19.16 19.80
CA ASN A 116 5.86 -18.70 19.34
C ASN A 116 5.71 -17.32 18.69
N ILE A 117 6.52 -16.36 19.14
CA ILE A 117 6.50 -14.98 18.67
C ILE A 117 7.88 -14.64 18.12
N ALA A 118 7.98 -14.47 16.80
CA ALA A 118 9.16 -13.95 16.13
C ALA A 118 9.20 -12.43 16.26
N VAL A 119 10.29 -11.89 16.81
CA VAL A 119 10.50 -10.44 16.96
C VAL A 119 11.40 -9.95 15.83
N VAL A 120 10.93 -8.97 15.07
CA VAL A 120 11.60 -8.41 13.89
C VAL A 120 11.89 -6.91 14.06
N HIS A 121 12.55 -6.30 13.07
CA HIS A 121 13.01 -4.91 13.16
C HIS A 121 12.06 -3.87 12.56
N VAL A 122 10.94 -4.32 12.00
CA VAL A 122 9.85 -3.46 11.49
C VAL A 122 8.54 -3.82 12.19
N GLY A 123 7.75 -2.82 12.53
CA GLY A 123 6.46 -2.97 13.20
C GLY A 123 5.51 -1.87 12.76
N ALA A 124 4.62 -1.44 13.64
CA ALA A 124 3.66 -0.36 13.43
C ALA A 124 4.34 0.99 13.08
N ASN A 125 5.64 1.14 13.32
CA ASN A 125 6.41 2.29 12.85
C ASN A 125 6.55 2.34 11.33
N GLN A 126 6.28 1.27 10.59
CA GLN A 126 6.23 1.24 9.12
C GLN A 126 4.93 0.56 8.62
N PHE A 127 4.37 -0.34 9.40
CA PHE A 127 3.16 -1.10 9.13
C PHE A 127 2.01 -0.65 10.03
N LEU A 128 1.84 0.66 10.18
CA LEU A 128 0.89 1.25 11.13
C LEU A 128 -0.54 0.68 11.02
N ARG A 129 -0.93 0.28 9.81
CA ARG A 129 -2.22 -0.34 9.51
C ARG A 129 -2.42 -1.72 10.12
N THR A 130 -1.36 -2.48 10.37
CA THR A 130 -1.49 -3.79 11.07
C THR A 130 -1.86 -3.60 12.53
N ALA A 131 -1.51 -2.46 13.13
CA ALA A 131 -1.94 -2.11 14.49
C ALA A 131 -3.37 -1.55 14.53
N TYR A 132 -3.74 -0.66 13.60
CA TYR A 132 -5.08 -0.04 13.61
C TYR A 132 -6.18 -0.93 13.02
N LEU A 133 -5.88 -1.67 11.96
CA LEU A 133 -6.84 -2.43 11.16
C LEU A 133 -6.24 -3.79 10.74
N PRO A 134 -5.91 -4.67 11.69
CA PRO A 134 -5.14 -5.90 11.47
C PRO A 134 -5.75 -6.88 10.46
N HIS A 135 -7.06 -6.79 10.21
CA HIS A 135 -7.80 -7.72 9.37
C HIS A 135 -8.13 -7.19 7.96
N GLN A 136 -7.80 -5.93 7.65
CA GLN A 136 -8.19 -5.34 6.36
C GLN A 136 -7.15 -5.55 5.25
N TRP A 137 -5.86 -5.69 5.60
CA TRP A 137 -4.76 -5.82 4.63
C TRP A 137 -3.75 -6.86 5.10
N PRO A 138 -4.13 -8.15 5.08
CA PRO A 138 -3.25 -9.21 5.50
C PRO A 138 -2.08 -9.33 4.51
N HIS A 139 -0.88 -8.97 4.94
CA HIS A 139 0.32 -9.21 4.15
C HIS A 139 0.61 -10.71 4.04
N VAL A 140 1.20 -11.12 2.92
CA VAL A 140 1.79 -12.45 2.77
C VAL A 140 3.25 -12.40 3.24
N PHE A 141 3.70 -13.50 3.84
CA PHE A 141 5.04 -13.63 4.39
C PHE A 141 5.76 -14.84 3.79
N SER A 142 7.06 -14.70 3.55
CA SER A 142 7.96 -15.82 3.24
C SER A 142 9.13 -15.81 4.21
N VAL A 143 9.58 -16.98 4.63
CA VAL A 143 10.69 -17.13 5.57
C VAL A 143 11.89 -17.73 4.83
N PHE A 144 13.03 -17.08 4.96
CA PHE A 144 14.32 -17.52 4.45
C PHE A 144 15.23 -17.83 5.63
N ASP A 145 16.05 -18.86 5.51
CA ASP A 145 17.02 -19.16 6.57
C ASP A 145 18.18 -18.16 6.58
N ALA A 146 19.10 -18.31 7.54
CA ALA A 146 20.27 -17.45 7.67
C ALA A 146 21.20 -17.44 6.44
N THR A 147 21.09 -18.43 5.54
CA THR A 147 21.85 -18.50 4.28
C THR A 147 21.13 -17.80 3.12
N GLY A 148 19.88 -17.37 3.32
CA GLY A 148 19.03 -16.78 2.29
C GLY A 148 18.28 -17.82 1.45
N ALA A 149 18.23 -19.09 1.86
CA ALA A 149 17.44 -20.10 1.19
C ALA A 149 15.98 -20.05 1.66
N LEU A 150 15.03 -20.13 0.72
CA LEU A 150 13.60 -20.17 1.05
C LEU A 150 13.30 -21.43 1.87
N LYS A 151 12.71 -21.24 3.05
CA LYS A 151 12.35 -22.36 3.92
C LYS A 151 11.12 -23.07 3.38
N SER A 152 11.18 -24.39 3.39
CA SER A 152 10.06 -25.29 3.11
C SER A 152 9.90 -26.28 4.27
N GLY A 153 8.71 -26.85 4.43
CA GLY A 153 8.42 -27.81 5.49
C GLY A 153 7.04 -27.63 6.13
N PRO A 154 6.76 -28.36 7.22
CA PRO A 154 5.48 -28.28 7.93
C PRO A 154 5.17 -26.86 8.38
N LEU A 155 3.94 -26.41 8.14
CA LEU A 155 3.46 -25.13 8.61
C LEU A 155 3.08 -25.23 10.09
N VAL A 156 3.55 -24.27 10.86
CA VAL A 156 3.27 -24.13 12.29
C VAL A 156 2.67 -22.75 12.53
N ARG A 157 1.78 -22.67 13.51
CA ARG A 157 1.09 -21.42 13.87
C ARG A 157 2.00 -20.59 14.76
N GLN A 158 2.23 -19.33 14.39
CA GLN A 158 3.13 -18.42 15.11
C GLN A 158 2.82 -16.96 14.82
N ASP A 159 3.32 -16.06 15.65
CA ASP A 159 3.11 -14.62 15.53
C ASP A 159 4.38 -13.93 15.04
N ILE A 160 4.22 -12.79 14.38
CA ILE A 160 5.31 -11.90 13.96
C ILE A 160 5.07 -10.54 14.62
N ALA A 161 5.92 -10.19 15.59
CA ALA A 161 5.88 -8.96 16.36
C ALA A 161 6.97 -7.98 15.91
N GLY A 162 6.65 -6.70 15.94
CA GLY A 162 7.60 -5.62 15.73
C GLY A 162 8.42 -5.27 16.97
N PRO A 163 9.28 -4.25 16.88
CA PRO A 163 10.24 -3.88 17.92
C PRO A 163 9.75 -2.81 18.90
N LEU A 164 8.50 -2.35 18.81
CA LEU A 164 7.99 -1.21 19.57
C LEU A 164 7.47 -1.62 20.95
N CYS A 165 7.49 -0.66 21.88
CA CYS A 165 7.18 -0.90 23.29
C CYS A 165 5.67 -0.81 23.59
N PHE A 166 4.84 -1.45 22.77
CA PHE A 166 3.41 -1.60 23.06
C PHE A 166 2.88 -2.96 22.58
N SER A 167 1.84 -3.46 23.25
CA SER A 167 1.30 -4.82 23.02
C SER A 167 0.61 -5.03 21.67
N GLY A 168 0.32 -3.95 20.95
CA GLY A 168 -0.29 -3.98 19.63
C GLY A 168 0.70 -4.06 18.48
N ASP A 169 2.01 -4.07 18.74
CA ASP A 169 3.02 -4.07 17.69
C ASP A 169 3.20 -5.45 17.03
N PHE A 170 2.21 -5.84 16.25
CA PHE A 170 2.21 -7.08 15.50
C PHE A 170 2.04 -6.79 14.01
N LEU A 171 2.85 -7.47 13.20
CA LEU A 171 2.66 -7.53 11.76
C LEU A 171 1.58 -8.55 11.41
N ALA A 172 1.61 -9.70 12.09
CA ALA A 172 0.62 -10.76 11.95
C ALA A 172 0.54 -11.61 13.22
N LYS A 173 -0.64 -12.16 13.48
CA LYS A 173 -0.88 -13.14 14.54
C LYS A 173 -1.40 -14.43 13.93
N GLN A 174 -0.97 -15.56 14.49
CA GLN A 174 -1.44 -16.89 14.15
C GLN A 174 -1.25 -17.27 12.67
N VAL A 175 -0.17 -16.75 12.07
CA VAL A 175 0.18 -17.07 10.68
C VAL A 175 0.76 -18.48 10.60
N LEU A 176 0.42 -19.19 9.53
CA LEU A 176 0.94 -20.52 9.22
C LEU A 176 2.17 -20.38 8.33
N LEU A 177 3.35 -20.63 8.88
CA LEU A 177 4.64 -20.54 8.19
C LEU A 177 5.53 -21.73 8.58
N PRO A 178 6.57 -22.06 7.78
CA PRO A 178 7.66 -22.89 8.28
C PRO A 178 8.20 -22.32 9.59
N GLN A 179 8.65 -23.19 10.50
CA GLN A 179 9.13 -22.78 11.82
C GLN A 179 10.20 -21.68 11.72
N ILE A 180 9.90 -20.49 12.22
CA ILE A 180 10.82 -19.36 12.28
C ILE A 180 11.83 -19.57 13.42
N HIS A 181 13.08 -19.26 13.16
CA HIS A 181 14.18 -19.25 14.12
C HIS A 181 14.85 -17.86 14.15
N ALA A 182 15.55 -17.56 15.24
CA ALA A 182 16.40 -16.37 15.30
C ALA A 182 17.49 -16.44 14.22
N GLY A 183 17.75 -15.33 13.55
CA GLY A 183 18.68 -15.25 12.43
C GLY A 183 18.07 -15.53 11.05
N ASP A 184 16.85 -16.08 10.99
CA ASP A 184 16.09 -16.16 9.74
C ASP A 184 15.77 -14.74 9.21
N TYR A 185 15.40 -14.66 7.93
CA TYR A 185 14.85 -13.47 7.31
C TYR A 185 13.39 -13.68 6.95
N ILE A 186 12.58 -12.65 7.14
CA ILE A 186 11.19 -12.60 6.71
C ILE A 186 11.07 -11.58 5.60
N VAL A 187 10.50 -12.02 4.48
CA VAL A 187 10.02 -11.15 3.41
C VAL A 187 8.53 -10.90 3.64
N ILE A 188 8.17 -9.64 3.76
CA ILE A 188 6.80 -9.15 3.79
C ILE A 188 6.48 -8.69 2.37
N HIS A 189 5.51 -9.32 1.73
CA HIS A 189 5.11 -9.03 0.36
C HIS A 189 4.15 -7.87 0.28
N ASP A 190 4.03 -7.28 -0.92
CA ASP A 190 3.05 -6.25 -1.23
C ASP A 190 3.13 -5.03 -0.28
N THR A 191 4.33 -4.45 -0.17
CA THR A 191 4.64 -3.35 0.76
C THR A 191 5.00 -2.04 0.09
N GLY A 192 4.98 -1.95 -1.25
CA GLY A 192 5.40 -0.73 -1.96
C GLY A 192 4.46 0.48 -1.76
N GLY A 193 3.24 0.28 -1.26
CA GLY A 193 2.27 1.34 -0.98
C GLY A 193 1.79 1.32 0.47
N TYR A 194 1.68 2.50 1.09
CA TYR A 194 1.15 2.70 2.44
C TYR A 194 1.92 1.96 3.55
N THR A 195 3.24 1.82 3.39
CA THR A 195 4.15 1.34 4.44
C THR A 195 5.15 2.44 4.82
N VAL A 196 6.23 2.62 4.06
CA VAL A 196 7.24 3.66 4.29
C VAL A 196 6.63 5.06 4.26
N SER A 197 5.59 5.30 3.45
CA SER A 197 4.86 6.58 3.47
C SER A 197 4.15 6.88 4.79
N MET A 198 3.93 5.87 5.63
CA MET A 198 3.35 5.97 6.97
C MET A 198 4.40 5.79 8.07
N TYR A 199 5.69 5.85 7.72
CA TYR A 199 6.75 5.62 8.67
C TYR A 199 6.73 6.67 9.80
N SER A 200 6.98 6.21 11.03
CA SER A 200 7.12 7.07 12.21
C SER A 200 8.42 6.78 12.96
N LYS A 201 8.93 7.80 13.65
CA LYS A 201 10.11 7.70 14.53
C LYS A 201 9.78 7.14 15.91
N TYR A 202 8.74 6.32 16.04
CA TYR A 202 8.38 5.75 17.34
C TYR A 202 9.58 4.95 17.89
N ASN A 203 9.93 5.22 19.15
CA ASN A 203 11.13 4.72 19.85
C ASN A 203 12.45 5.15 19.21
N SER A 204 12.48 6.31 18.56
CA SER A 204 13.66 6.85 17.88
C SER A 204 14.30 5.84 16.92
N ARG A 205 13.50 4.95 16.35
CA ARG A 205 14.00 3.95 15.41
C ARG A 205 14.34 4.63 14.09
N PRO A 206 15.53 4.43 13.51
CA PRO A 206 15.90 5.05 12.24
C PRO A 206 15.00 4.59 11.09
N SER A 207 14.75 5.47 10.14
CA SER A 207 14.10 5.12 8.88
C SER A 207 14.96 4.13 8.08
N THR A 208 14.35 3.09 7.51
CA THR A 208 15.02 2.03 6.78
C THR A 208 15.63 2.52 5.46
N ALA A 209 16.65 1.80 4.97
CA ALA A 209 17.14 1.99 3.60
C ALA A 209 16.11 1.46 2.58
N ILE A 210 16.09 2.07 1.39
CA ILE A 210 15.24 1.65 0.26
C ILE A 210 16.17 1.36 -0.92
N TYR A 211 15.98 0.19 -1.52
CA TYR A 211 16.72 -0.24 -2.69
C TYR A 211 15.75 -0.49 -3.85
N GLY A 212 16.13 -0.05 -5.05
CA GLY A 212 15.54 -0.54 -6.30
C GLY A 212 16.29 -1.78 -6.77
N TYR A 213 15.58 -2.73 -7.38
CA TYR A 213 16.20 -3.88 -8.02
C TYR A 213 15.43 -4.32 -9.26
N ASP A 214 16.15 -4.60 -10.34
CA ASP A 214 15.72 -5.39 -11.49
C ASP A 214 16.97 -5.91 -12.23
N ASP A 215 16.77 -6.63 -13.34
CA ASP A 215 17.85 -7.21 -14.14
C ASP A 215 18.80 -6.16 -14.75
N GLN A 216 18.35 -4.91 -14.93
CA GLN A 216 19.13 -3.81 -15.51
C GLN A 216 19.80 -2.94 -14.44
N LEU A 217 19.09 -2.64 -13.36
CA LEU A 217 19.51 -1.79 -12.25
C LEU A 217 20.47 -2.51 -11.30
N GLY A 218 20.39 -3.85 -11.21
CA GLY A 218 20.95 -4.56 -10.06
C GLY A 218 20.38 -4.02 -8.74
N LEU A 219 20.97 -4.37 -7.60
CA LEU A 219 20.54 -3.82 -6.31
C LEU A 219 21.14 -2.42 -6.11
N THR A 220 20.32 -1.37 -6.23
CA THR A 220 20.75 0.04 -6.18
C THR A 220 20.07 0.80 -5.02
N PRO A 221 20.82 1.52 -4.17
CA PRO A 221 20.23 2.32 -3.10
C PRO A 221 19.49 3.54 -3.68
N PHE A 222 18.20 3.69 -3.34
CA PHE A 222 17.40 4.89 -3.63
C PHE A 222 17.29 5.81 -2.42
N LYS A 223 17.39 5.24 -1.22
CA LYS A 223 17.43 5.98 0.04
C LYS A 223 18.32 5.24 1.02
N GLU A 224 19.28 5.95 1.62
CA GLU A 224 20.10 5.40 2.68
C GLU A 224 19.30 5.20 3.98
N GLN A 225 19.78 4.29 4.83
CA GLN A 225 19.25 4.17 6.19
C GLN A 225 19.54 5.46 6.95
N GLU A 226 18.57 5.90 7.74
CA GLU A 226 18.78 7.04 8.61
C GLU A 226 19.86 6.76 9.67
N THR A 227 20.79 7.69 9.81
CA THR A 227 21.87 7.64 10.79
C THR A 227 21.40 8.01 12.20
N VAL A 228 22.17 7.66 13.22
CA VAL A 228 21.88 8.06 14.61
C VAL A 228 21.83 9.59 14.74
N ASP A 229 22.76 10.31 14.11
CA ASP A 229 22.79 11.78 14.17
C ASP A 229 21.53 12.40 13.55
N GLN A 230 21.04 11.85 12.43
CA GLN A 230 19.77 12.29 11.83
C GLN A 230 18.57 11.96 12.72
N VAL A 231 18.57 10.83 13.42
CA VAL A 231 17.54 10.49 14.41
C VAL A 231 17.54 11.50 15.55
N LEU A 232 18.72 11.83 16.10
CA LEU A 232 18.85 12.77 17.21
C LEU A 232 18.44 14.18 16.79
N ALA A 233 18.91 14.65 15.64
CA ALA A 233 18.58 15.97 15.09
C ALA A 233 17.08 16.21 14.88
N PHE A 234 16.29 15.16 14.66
CA PHE A 234 14.84 15.28 14.58
C PHE A 234 14.20 15.71 15.91
N TRP A 235 14.73 15.23 17.04
CA TRP A 235 14.16 15.48 18.36
C TRP A 235 14.63 16.80 18.97
N GLY A 236 15.78 17.29 18.55
CA GLY A 236 16.34 18.56 18.97
C GLY A 236 17.84 18.61 18.75
N PRO A 237 18.43 19.81 18.83
CA PRO A 237 19.88 19.97 18.90
C PRO A 237 20.48 19.31 20.15
#